data_AF-A0A9D8SQP9-F1
#
_entry.id   AF-A0A9D8SQP9-F1
#
_cell.length_a   1.000
_cell.length_b   1.000
_cell.length_c   1.000
_cell.angle_alpha   90.00
_cell.angle_beta   90.00
_cell.angle_gamma   90.00
#
_symmetry.space_group_name_H-M   'P 1'
#
loop_
_entity.id
_entity.type
_entity.pdbx_description
1 polymer ?
#
loop_
_entity_poly.entity_id
_entity_poly.type
_entity_poly.pdbx_seq_one_letter_code
_entity_poly.pdbx_strand_id
1 'polypeptide(L)'
;MSSTPAPRNKTIILNNEEIETYASRAITLSSKAKLKDIVNKTIFQDTFEALKFLPANFADLVVVDPPYNLTKKFGTKEFKSMDWNAYKRWMDKWLAEVFISLKPNGSL
;
A
#
# COMPACT_ATOMS: atom_id res chain seq x y z
N MET A 1 30.01 -2.28 -2.83
CA MET A 1 30.51 -1.92 -1.48
C MET A 1 29.30 -1.58 -0.64
N SER A 2 29.08 -2.27 0.49
CA SER A 2 28.02 -1.90 1.43
C SER A 2 28.49 -0.70 2.23
N SER A 3 27.81 0.44 2.09
CA SER A 3 28.12 1.67 2.84
C SER A 3 27.74 1.50 4.31
N THR A 4 28.54 2.05 5.22
CA THR A 4 28.18 2.12 6.64
C THR A 4 26.84 2.83 6.82
N PRO A 5 25.86 2.22 7.53
CA PRO A 5 24.58 2.86 7.79
C PRO A 5 24.74 4.18 8.54
N ALA A 6 23.88 5.17 8.25
CA ALA A 6 23.86 6.42 9.01
C ALA A 6 23.63 6.17 10.51
N PRO A 7 24.12 7.03 11.42
CA PRO A 7 24.05 6.79 12.88
C PRO A 7 22.63 6.59 13.45
N ARG A 8 21.62 7.16 12.78
CA ARG A 8 20.20 7.03 13.16
C ARG A 8 19.45 5.97 12.35
N ASN A 9 20.14 5.21 11.50
CA ASN A 9 19.53 4.15 10.73
C ASN A 9 19.15 2.99 11.69
N LYS A 10 17.85 2.71 11.77
CA LYS A 10 17.27 1.61 12.54
C LYS A 10 16.55 0.60 11.63
N THR A 11 16.94 0.53 10.36
CA THR A 11 16.40 -0.42 9.40
C THR A 11 16.62 -1.84 9.92
N ILE A 12 15.51 -2.55 10.09
CA ILE A 12 15.52 -3.98 10.40
C ILE A 12 15.92 -4.72 9.12
N ILE A 13 16.92 -5.59 9.22
CA ILE A 13 17.33 -6.50 8.14
C ILE A 13 16.85 -7.88 8.54
N LEU A 14 16.01 -8.46 7.68
CA LEU A 14 15.48 -9.80 7.88
C LEU A 14 16.38 -10.83 7.20
N ASN A 15 16.54 -11.99 7.80
CA ASN A 15 17.13 -13.16 7.14
C ASN A 15 16.08 -13.87 6.25
N ASN A 16 16.51 -14.85 5.44
CA ASN A 16 15.62 -15.52 4.50
C ASN A 16 14.45 -16.27 5.18
N GLU A 17 14.70 -16.93 6.31
CA GLU A 17 13.67 -17.65 7.08
C GLU A 17 12.63 -16.69 7.65
N GLU A 18 13.07 -15.54 8.17
CA GLU A 18 12.19 -14.47 8.65
C GLU A 18 11.35 -13.89 7.50
N ILE A 19 11.96 -13.64 6.34
CA ILE A 19 11.25 -13.14 5.15
C ILE A 19 10.14 -14.13 4.76
N GLU A 20 10.46 -15.41 4.62
CA GLU A 20 9.48 -16.45 4.27
C GLU A 20 8.36 -16.54 5.33
N THR A 21 8.73 -16.53 6.61
CA THR A 21 7.79 -16.58 7.73
C THR A 21 6.85 -15.38 7.77
N TYR A 22 7.33 -14.16 7.52
CA TYR A 22 6.48 -12.97 7.54
C TYR A 22 5.68 -12.79 6.26
N ALA A 23 6.28 -13.09 5.10
CA ALA A 23 5.60 -13.02 3.81
C ALA A 23 4.41 -13.99 3.74
N SER A 24 4.54 -15.20 4.30
CA SER A 24 3.45 -16.18 4.36
C SER A 24 2.22 -15.73 5.16
N ARG A 25 2.34 -14.68 5.99
CA ARG A 25 1.21 -14.09 6.75
C ARG A 25 0.39 -13.12 5.92
N ALA A 26 0.94 -12.60 4.82
CA ALA A 26 0.22 -11.71 3.93
C ALA A 26 -0.85 -12.48 3.15
N ILE A 27 -1.98 -11.84 2.92
CA ILE A 27 -3.10 -12.40 2.16
C ILE A 27 -3.24 -11.70 0.81
N THR A 28 -3.91 -12.37 -0.13
CA THR A 28 -4.34 -11.80 -1.41
C THR A 28 -5.85 -11.93 -1.50
N LEU A 29 -6.53 -10.90 -1.99
CA LEU A 29 -7.98 -10.90 -2.13
C LEU A 29 -8.38 -11.33 -3.55
N SER A 30 -9.31 -12.27 -3.64
CA SER A 30 -9.87 -12.78 -4.91
C SER A 30 -11.39 -12.57 -5.02
N SER A 31 -12.03 -12.08 -3.96
CA SER A 31 -13.47 -11.80 -3.90
C SER A 31 -13.74 -10.75 -2.81
N LYS A 32 -14.98 -10.23 -2.76
CA LYS A 32 -15.39 -9.25 -1.75
C LYS A 32 -15.18 -9.79 -0.33
N ALA A 33 -14.36 -9.10 0.44
CA ALA A 33 -14.00 -9.49 1.80
C ALA A 33 -14.98 -8.90 2.83
N LYS A 34 -15.25 -9.66 3.90
CA LYS A 34 -15.92 -9.09 5.09
C LYS A 34 -14.85 -8.47 5.99
N LEU A 35 -15.26 -7.49 6.81
CA LEU A 35 -14.33 -6.81 7.72
C LEU A 35 -13.54 -7.79 8.61
N LYS A 36 -14.22 -8.79 9.18
CA LYS A 36 -13.58 -9.82 10.02
C LYS A 36 -12.48 -10.62 9.32
N ASP A 37 -12.51 -10.70 7.99
CA ASP A 37 -11.55 -11.48 7.20
C ASP A 37 -10.26 -10.69 6.93
N ILE A 38 -10.29 -9.36 7.09
CA ILE A 38 -9.17 -8.43 6.79
C ILE A 38 -8.62 -7.69 8.01
N VAL A 39 -9.31 -7.70 9.15
CA VAL A 39 -8.82 -7.10 10.39
C VAL A 39 -7.52 -7.78 10.83
N ASN A 40 -6.51 -6.97 11.19
CA ASN A 40 -5.17 -7.42 11.60
C ASN A 40 -4.45 -8.28 10.55
N LYS A 41 -4.71 -8.02 9.26
CA LYS A 41 -4.05 -8.69 8.14
C LYS A 41 -3.28 -7.69 7.29
N THR A 42 -2.20 -8.17 6.69
CA THR A 42 -1.49 -7.46 5.62
C THR A 42 -1.97 -7.99 4.28
N ILE A 43 -2.46 -7.12 3.41
CA ILE A 43 -2.84 -7.49 2.05
C ILE A 43 -1.67 -7.12 1.13
N PHE A 44 -1.13 -8.11 0.41
CA PHE A 44 -0.05 -7.89 -0.55
C PHE A 44 -0.57 -8.04 -1.98
N GLN A 45 -0.98 -6.93 -2.58
CA GLN A 45 -1.62 -6.89 -3.89
C GLN A 45 -1.47 -5.50 -4.51
N ASP A 46 -1.70 -5.38 -5.81
CA ASP A 46 -1.89 -4.06 -6.43
C ASP A 46 -3.06 -3.33 -5.76
N THR A 47 -2.85 -2.08 -5.34
CA THR A 47 -3.84 -1.35 -4.57
C THR A 47 -5.14 -1.13 -5.34
N PHE A 48 -5.09 -0.86 -6.64
CA PHE A 48 -6.30 -0.70 -7.46
C PHE A 48 -7.10 -2.01 -7.55
N GLU A 49 -6.42 -3.16 -7.52
CA GLU A 49 -7.10 -4.46 -7.50
C GLU A 49 -7.63 -4.82 -6.11
N ALA A 50 -6.87 -4.53 -5.06
CA ALA A 50 -7.26 -4.81 -3.68
C ALA A 50 -8.49 -3.99 -3.24
N LEU A 51 -8.53 -2.70 -3.57
CA LEU A 51 -9.63 -1.79 -3.19
C LEU A 51 -10.99 -2.27 -3.72
N LYS A 52 -11.01 -2.95 -4.88
CA LYS A 52 -12.23 -3.57 -5.43
C LYS A 52 -12.82 -4.64 -4.52
N PHE A 53 -12.02 -5.27 -3.67
CA PHE A 53 -12.46 -6.35 -2.79
C PHE A 53 -12.74 -5.91 -1.36
N LEU A 54 -12.28 -4.73 -0.96
CA LEU A 54 -12.53 -4.22 0.37
C LEU A 54 -14.01 -3.87 0.60
N PRO A 55 -14.50 -3.98 1.85
CA PRO A 55 -15.79 -3.41 2.21
C PRO A 55 -15.78 -1.88 2.06
N ALA A 56 -16.94 -1.28 1.85
CA ALA A 56 -17.10 0.16 1.86
C ALA A 56 -17.37 0.70 3.27
N ASN A 57 -17.09 1.98 3.51
CA ASN A 57 -17.43 2.70 4.75
C ASN A 57 -17.03 1.98 6.04
N PHE A 58 -15.83 1.40 6.10
CA PHE A 58 -15.39 0.64 7.28
C PHE A 58 -14.26 1.32 8.05
N ALA A 59 -13.47 2.17 7.38
CA ALA A 59 -12.33 2.83 7.99
C ALA A 59 -12.71 4.20 8.56
N ASP A 60 -12.36 4.44 9.82
CA ASP A 60 -12.42 5.77 10.46
C ASP A 60 -11.20 6.63 10.08
N LEU A 61 -10.05 5.99 9.87
CA LEU A 61 -8.80 6.63 9.46
C LEU A 61 -8.12 5.74 8.41
N VAL A 62 -7.71 6.34 7.30
CA VAL A 62 -6.83 5.72 6.32
C VAL A 62 -5.54 6.52 6.28
N VAL A 63 -4.39 5.88 6.37
CA VAL A 63 -3.08 6.53 6.24
C VAL A 63 -2.41 6.01 4.99
N VAL A 64 -1.84 6.92 4.20
CA VAL A 64 -1.33 6.60 2.87
C VAL A 64 0.02 7.23 2.61
N ASP A 65 0.84 6.52 1.84
CA ASP A 65 2.10 7.02 1.27
C ASP A 65 2.16 6.58 -0.21
N PRO A 66 1.33 7.18 -1.09
CA PRO A 66 1.33 6.82 -2.50
C PRO A 66 2.64 7.26 -3.17
N PRO A 67 3.05 6.64 -4.29
CA PRO A 67 4.22 7.09 -5.04
C PRO A 67 4.07 8.58 -5.45
N TYR A 68 5.06 9.37 -5.07
CA TYR A 68 5.24 10.73 -5.55
C TYR A 68 5.52 10.73 -7.06
N ASN A 69 5.25 11.85 -7.75
CA ASN A 69 5.52 12.00 -9.18
C ASN A 69 7.03 12.11 -9.49
N LEU A 70 7.80 11.10 -9.11
CA LEU A 70 9.25 11.02 -9.24
C LEU A 70 9.59 9.65 -9.79
N THR A 71 10.49 9.61 -10.77
CA THR A 71 11.04 8.32 -11.23
C THR A 71 11.83 7.70 -10.08
N LYS A 72 11.30 6.63 -9.50
CA LYS A 72 11.87 5.99 -8.32
C LYS A 72 11.65 4.48 -8.36
N LYS A 73 12.70 3.75 -8.01
CA LYS A 73 12.68 2.31 -7.85
C LYS A 73 12.29 1.95 -6.41
N PHE A 74 11.25 1.14 -6.26
CA PHE A 74 10.75 0.58 -5.01
C PHE A 74 10.95 -0.94 -5.03
N GLY A 75 12.12 -1.38 -4.56
CA GLY A 75 12.51 -2.79 -4.64
C GLY A 75 12.62 -3.25 -6.09
N THR A 76 11.75 -4.19 -6.50
CA THR A 76 11.69 -4.71 -7.88
C THR A 76 10.76 -3.90 -8.78
N LYS A 77 9.90 -3.04 -8.22
CA LYS A 77 8.99 -2.19 -9.00
C LYS A 77 9.61 -0.82 -9.25
N GLU A 78 9.26 -0.20 -10.35
CA GLU A 78 9.66 1.17 -10.70
C GLU A 78 8.39 2.00 -10.93
N PHE A 79 8.31 3.15 -10.27
CA PHE A 79 7.37 4.19 -10.64
C PHE A 79 8.10 5.18 -11.55
N LYS A 80 7.55 5.47 -12.72
CA LYS A 80 8.09 6.48 -13.63
C LYS A 80 7.31 7.76 -13.47
N SER A 81 8.02 8.88 -13.36
CA SER A 81 7.36 10.17 -13.34
C SER A 81 6.55 10.36 -14.62
N MET A 82 5.38 10.96 -14.47
CA MET A 82 4.45 11.26 -15.54
C MET A 82 4.40 12.79 -15.74
N ASP A 83 3.83 13.23 -16.86
CA ASP A 83 3.43 14.63 -16.96
C ASP A 83 2.40 14.95 -15.87
N TRP A 84 2.30 16.24 -15.53
CA TRP A 84 1.46 16.70 -14.43
C TRP A 84 -0.01 16.28 -14.57
N ASN A 85 -0.57 16.34 -15.78
CA ASN A 85 -1.97 16.01 -16.00
C ASN A 85 -2.21 14.50 -15.88
N ALA A 86 -1.29 13.68 -16.36
CA ALA A 86 -1.35 12.23 -16.16
C ALA A 86 -1.23 11.86 -14.68
N TYR A 87 -0.28 12.47 -13.95
CA TYR A 87 -0.14 12.21 -12.52
C TYR A 87 -1.37 12.63 -11.73
N LYS A 88 -1.93 13.82 -12.02
CA LYS A 88 -3.18 14.27 -11.41
C LYS A 88 -4.32 13.29 -11.65
N ARG A 89 -4.53 12.83 -12.90
CA ARG A 89 -5.56 11.83 -13.21
C ARG A 89 -5.35 10.52 -12.47
N TRP A 90 -4.11 10.07 -12.37
CA TRP A 90 -3.76 8.86 -11.63
C TRP A 90 -4.09 9.01 -10.14
N MET A 91 -3.71 10.14 -9.53
CA MET A 91 -3.99 10.46 -8.13
C MET A 91 -5.50 10.61 -7.87
N ASP A 92 -6.23 11.34 -8.72
CA ASP A 92 -7.69 11.51 -8.60
C ASP A 92 -8.40 10.14 -8.61
N LYS A 93 -8.00 9.24 -9.53
CA LYS A 93 -8.55 7.88 -9.61
C LYS A 93 -8.25 7.08 -8.34
N TRP A 94 -6.99 7.10 -7.91
CA TRP A 94 -6.56 6.35 -6.73
C TRP A 94 -7.27 6.85 -5.46
N LEU A 95 -7.35 8.16 -5.26
CA LEU A 95 -8.09 8.77 -4.15
C LEU A 95 -9.55 8.35 -4.17
N ALA A 96 -10.22 8.42 -5.33
CA ALA A 96 -11.64 8.05 -5.45
C ALA A 96 -11.89 6.61 -4.98
N GLU A 97 -11.00 5.66 -5.30
CA GLU A 97 -11.13 4.27 -4.85
C GLU A 97 -10.86 4.13 -3.33
N VAL A 98 -9.90 4.89 -2.78
CA VAL A 98 -9.62 4.90 -1.34
C VAL A 98 -10.81 5.46 -0.55
N PHE A 99 -11.45 6.54 -1.03
CA PHE A 99 -12.60 7.16 -0.36
C PHE A 99 -13.79 6.22 -0.19
N ILE A 100 -13.94 5.19 -1.04
CA ILE A 100 -15.00 4.16 -0.87
C ILE A 100 -14.83 3.41 0.46
N SER A 101 -13.61 3.23 0.94
CA SER A 101 -13.32 2.52 2.19
C SER A 101 -13.61 3.36 3.45
N LEU A 102 -13.59 4.69 3.31
CA LEU A 102 -13.79 5.63 4.42
C LEU A 102 -15.26 5.72 4.81
N LYS A 103 -15.51 5.78 6.13
CA LYS A 103 -16.82 6.17 6.65
C LYS A 103 -17.14 7.63 6.28
N PRO A 104 -18.42 8.04 6.32
CA PRO A 104 -18.81 9.44 6.06
C PRO A 104 -18.08 10.47 6.93
N ASN A 105 -17.67 10.10 8.14
CA ASN A 105 -16.91 10.92 9.08
C ASN A 105 -15.43 10.49 9.21
N GLY A 106 -14.94 9.68 8.28
CA GLY A 106 -13.56 9.20 8.29
C GLY A 106 -12.58 10.26 7.78
N SER A 107 -11.30 10.06 8.07
CA SER A 107 -10.20 10.93 7.63
C SER A 107 -9.17 10.16 6.80
N LEU A 108 -8.56 10.84 5.83
CA LEU A 108 -7.41 10.39 5.03
C LEU A 108 -6.18 11.22 5.37
#